data_AF-A0A947UT35-F1
#
_entry.id   AF-A0A947UT35-F1
#
_cell.length_a   1.000
_cell.length_b   1.000
_cell.length_c   1.000
_cell.angle_alpha   90.00
_cell.angle_beta   90.00
_cell.angle_gamma   90.00
#
_symmetry.space_group_name_H-M   'P 1'
#
loop_
_entity.id
_entity.type
_entity.pdbx_description
1 polymer ?
#
loop_
_entity_poly.entity_id
_entity_poly.type
_entity_poly.pdbx_seq_one_letter_code
_entity_poly.pdbx_strand_id
1 'polypeptide(L)'
;EQTNVLALNAAIQAASAGEAGRGFSVVAEEVQRLAERSADATKQIAAIVKTIQSDTHDTVAAMEVSTQGVVEGAKLSDAAGQALAEIGYVSKTLAGLIADISSATQSQAESTAKVAETMQDIKAISAQTSSGTQQTAESIGSMKQLAQDLKSSVAGFKLA
;
A
#
# COMPACT_ATOMS: atom_id res chain seq x y z
N GLU A 1 7.16 62.90 -25.33
CA GLU A 1 8.13 63.59 -26.23
C GLU A 1 7.52 64.73 -27.02
N GLN A 2 6.43 64.54 -27.76
CA GLN A 2 5.77 65.63 -28.50
C GLN A 2 5.46 66.87 -27.65
N THR A 3 4.92 66.70 -26.44
CA THR A 3 4.63 67.80 -25.51
C THR A 3 5.88 68.58 -25.07
N ASN A 4 7.02 67.90 -24.94
CA ASN A 4 8.30 68.51 -24.58
C ASN A 4 8.84 69.38 -25.74
N VAL A 5 8.75 68.86 -26.97
CA VAL A 5 9.13 69.59 -28.19
C VAL A 5 8.21 70.78 -28.46
N LEU A 6 6.91 70.63 -28.21
CA LEU A 6 5.92 71.72 -28.28
C LEU A 6 6.20 72.82 -27.26
N ALA A 7 6.54 72.45 -26.02
CA ALA A 7 6.89 73.39 -24.96
C ALA A 7 8.18 74.16 -25.27
N LEU A 8 9.22 73.48 -25.78
CA LEU A 8 10.47 74.11 -26.20
C LEU A 8 10.25 75.11 -27.35
N ASN A 9 9.45 74.73 -28.37
CA ASN A 9 9.12 75.62 -29.48
C ASN A 9 8.31 76.85 -29.01
N ALA A 10 7.41 76.66 -28.04
CA ALA A 10 6.68 77.76 -27.41
C ALA A 10 7.59 78.69 -26.60
N ALA A 11 8.59 78.16 -25.89
CA ALA A 11 9.58 78.95 -25.16
C ALA A 11 10.47 79.77 -26.12
N ILE A 12 10.91 79.18 -27.24
CA ILE A 12 11.69 79.87 -28.28
C ILE A 12 10.88 81.01 -28.91
N GLN A 13 9.61 80.76 -29.24
CA GLN A 13 8.72 81.79 -29.79
C GLN A 13 8.41 82.90 -28.77
N ALA A 14 8.21 82.55 -27.49
CA ALA A 14 8.02 83.52 -26.42
C ALA A 14 9.25 84.42 -26.19
N ALA A 15 10.46 83.86 -26.28
CA ALA A 15 11.71 84.63 -26.22
C ALA A 15 11.86 85.61 -27.40
N SER A 16 11.39 85.23 -28.60
CA SER A 16 11.41 86.10 -29.79
C SER A 16 10.49 87.32 -29.67
N ALA A 17 9.45 87.26 -28.83
CA ALA A 17 8.47 88.32 -28.63
C ALA A 17 8.87 89.37 -27.55
N GLY A 18 10.04 89.24 -26.93
CA GLY A 18 10.57 90.22 -25.96
C GLY A 18 9.71 90.36 -24.70
N GLU A 19 9.47 91.60 -24.24
CA GLU A 19 8.68 91.86 -23.01
C GLU A 19 7.23 91.37 -23.07
N ALA A 20 6.61 91.34 -24.26
CA ALA A 20 5.25 90.85 -24.43
C ALA A 20 5.13 89.31 -24.27
N GLY A 21 6.24 88.58 -24.47
CA GLY A 21 6.30 87.12 -24.40
C GLY A 21 6.62 86.54 -23.02
N ARG A 22 6.94 87.38 -22.03
CA ARG A 22 7.43 86.95 -20.71
C ARG A 22 6.48 85.99 -19.99
N GLY A 23 5.18 86.27 -20.02
CA GLY A 23 4.16 85.39 -19.42
C GLY A 23 4.04 84.04 -20.14
N PHE A 24 4.15 84.03 -21.48
CA PHE A 24 4.13 82.81 -22.28
C PHE A 24 5.39 81.96 -22.09
N SER A 25 6.56 82.58 -21.85
CA SER A 25 7.82 81.88 -21.58
C SER A 25 7.73 81.06 -20.29
N VAL A 26 7.17 81.64 -19.22
CA VAL A 26 7.00 80.95 -17.93
C VAL A 26 6.04 79.76 -18.06
N VAL A 27 4.95 79.93 -18.82
CA VAL A 27 4.00 78.83 -19.08
C VAL A 27 4.65 77.73 -19.91
N ALA A 28 5.46 78.08 -20.92
CA ALA A 28 6.17 77.11 -21.73
C ALA A 28 7.20 76.29 -20.92
N GLU A 29 7.96 76.94 -20.03
CA GLU A 29 8.89 76.25 -19.11
C GLU A 29 8.14 75.31 -18.14
N GLU A 30 7.00 75.72 -17.59
CA GLU A 30 6.23 74.85 -16.68
C GLU A 30 5.60 73.66 -17.41
N VAL A 31 5.15 73.84 -18.67
CA VAL A 31 4.68 72.73 -19.51
C VAL A 31 5.83 71.78 -19.85
N GLN A 32 7.03 72.29 -20.13
CA GLN A 32 8.22 71.47 -20.36
C GLN A 32 8.55 70.62 -19.12
N ARG A 33 8.61 71.26 -17.95
CA ARG A 33 8.86 70.60 -16.66
C ARG A 33 7.81 69.54 -16.33
N LEU A 34 6.54 69.81 -16.62
CA LEU A 34 5.46 68.84 -16.43
C LEU A 34 5.56 67.65 -17.41
N ALA A 35 5.96 67.92 -18.66
CA ALA A 35 6.17 66.89 -19.67
C ALA A 35 7.35 65.97 -19.29
N GLU A 36 8.46 66.52 -18.80
CA GLU A 36 9.61 65.76 -18.29
C GLU A 36 9.22 64.89 -17.08
N ARG A 37 8.54 65.48 -16.08
CA ARG A 37 8.03 64.72 -14.92
C ARG A 37 7.07 63.60 -15.32
N SER A 38 6.21 63.84 -16.30
CA SER A 38 5.27 62.82 -16.81
C SER A 38 6.02 61.70 -17.54
N ALA A 39 7.06 62.03 -18.32
CA ALA A 39 7.89 61.05 -19.00
C ALA A 39 8.66 60.17 -18.00
N ASP A 40 9.22 60.76 -16.95
CA ASP A 40 9.92 60.02 -15.91
C ASP A 40 8.98 59.13 -15.09
N ALA A 41 7.79 59.62 -14.73
CA ALA A 41 6.75 58.80 -14.12
C ALA A 41 6.34 57.62 -15.03
N THR A 42 6.21 57.86 -16.34
CA THR A 42 5.88 56.81 -17.31
C THR A 42 6.99 55.76 -17.41
N LYS A 43 8.27 56.17 -17.37
CA LYS A 43 9.42 55.23 -17.33
C LYS A 43 9.42 54.38 -16.06
N GLN A 44 9.12 54.98 -14.92
CA GLN A 44 9.00 54.24 -13.65
C GLN A 44 7.85 53.21 -13.71
N ILE A 45 6.69 53.60 -14.23
CA ILE A 45 5.56 52.68 -14.44
C ILE A 45 5.95 51.56 -15.39
N ALA A 46 6.64 51.85 -16.50
CA ALA A 46 7.09 50.83 -17.44
C ALA A 46 8.06 49.82 -16.79
N ALA A 47 8.96 50.29 -15.92
CA ALA A 47 9.84 49.42 -15.14
C ALA A 47 9.03 48.52 -14.19
N ILE A 48 8.07 49.08 -13.45
CA ILE A 48 7.20 48.31 -12.54
C ILE A 48 6.40 47.26 -13.33
N VAL A 49 5.80 47.63 -14.46
CA VAL A 49 5.06 46.70 -15.31
C VAL A 49 5.95 45.57 -15.80
N LYS A 50 7.20 45.87 -16.21
CA LYS A 50 8.16 44.85 -16.64
C LYS A 50 8.52 43.89 -15.51
N THR A 51 8.70 44.39 -14.28
CA THR A 51 8.92 43.55 -13.10
C THR A 51 7.71 42.66 -12.82
N ILE A 52 6.49 43.23 -12.81
CA ILE A 52 5.25 42.45 -12.62
C ILE A 52 5.11 41.35 -13.68
N GLN A 53 5.42 41.65 -14.94
CA GLN A 53 5.40 40.67 -16.01
C GLN A 53 6.38 39.52 -15.78
N SER A 54 7.61 39.84 -15.34
CA SER A 54 8.62 38.83 -14.99
C SER A 54 8.15 37.96 -13.82
N ASP A 55 7.71 38.58 -12.73
CA ASP A 55 7.24 37.87 -11.52
C ASP A 55 6.02 36.99 -11.82
N THR A 56 5.12 37.46 -12.70
CA THR A 56 3.96 36.68 -13.16
C THR A 56 4.42 35.46 -13.95
N HIS A 57 5.38 35.62 -14.86
CA HIS A 57 5.93 34.51 -15.64
C HIS A 57 6.58 33.46 -14.73
N ASP A 58 7.39 33.89 -13.77
CA ASP A 58 8.04 33.00 -12.80
C ASP A 58 7.02 32.28 -11.92
N THR A 59 5.94 32.96 -11.53
CA THR A 59 4.83 32.36 -10.79
C THR A 59 4.12 31.29 -11.61
N VAL A 60 3.85 31.55 -12.89
CA VAL A 60 3.24 30.57 -13.79
C VAL A 60 4.13 29.33 -13.94
N ALA A 61 5.43 29.51 -14.15
CA ALA A 61 6.38 28.40 -14.23
C ALA A 61 6.40 27.57 -12.93
N ALA A 62 6.37 28.22 -11.77
CA ALA A 62 6.28 27.54 -10.48
C ALA A 62 4.97 26.76 -10.31
N MET A 63 3.84 27.32 -10.80
CA MET A 63 2.54 26.65 -10.80
C MET A 63 2.51 25.43 -11.72
N GLU A 64 3.16 25.47 -12.88
CA GLU A 64 3.29 24.32 -13.78
C GLU A 64 4.05 23.18 -13.13
N VAL A 65 5.21 23.48 -12.51
CA VAL A 65 6.01 22.49 -11.76
C VAL A 65 5.19 21.91 -10.60
N SER A 66 4.49 22.76 -9.85
CA SER A 66 3.63 22.31 -8.74
C SER A 66 2.50 21.39 -9.24
N THR A 67 1.87 21.74 -10.35
CA THR A 67 0.81 20.92 -10.97
C THR A 67 1.34 19.56 -11.39
N GLN A 68 2.52 19.51 -11.99
CA GLN A 68 3.16 18.26 -12.36
C GLN A 68 3.47 17.39 -11.13
N GLY A 69 4.00 18.00 -10.06
CA GLY A 69 4.25 17.31 -8.80
C GLY A 69 2.97 16.74 -8.17
N VAL A 70 1.85 17.46 -8.23
CA VAL A 70 0.54 16.97 -7.76
C VAL A 70 0.07 15.77 -8.58
N VAL A 71 0.23 15.80 -9.91
CA VAL A 71 -0.16 14.69 -10.79
C VAL A 71 0.68 13.44 -10.51
N GLU A 72 1.99 13.58 -10.33
CA GLU A 72 2.87 12.47 -9.96
C GLU A 72 2.55 11.92 -8.57
N GLY A 73 2.31 12.80 -7.60
CA GLY A 73 1.88 12.42 -6.25
C GLY A 73 0.57 11.63 -6.27
N ALA A 74 -0.42 12.09 -7.05
CA ALA A 74 -1.70 11.40 -7.20
C ALA A 74 -1.54 9.99 -7.80
N LYS A 75 -0.68 9.84 -8.82
CA LYS A 75 -0.36 8.52 -9.40
C LYS A 75 0.28 7.58 -8.38
N LEU A 76 1.22 8.09 -7.58
CA LEU A 76 1.88 7.29 -6.55
C LEU A 76 0.90 6.88 -5.45
N SER A 77 0.01 7.78 -5.02
CA SER A 77 -1.04 7.47 -4.06
C SER A 77 -2.03 6.43 -4.60
N ASP A 78 -2.39 6.49 -5.88
CA ASP A 78 -3.25 5.48 -6.51
C ASP A 78 -2.58 4.10 -6.53
N ALA A 79 -1.31 4.04 -6.94
CA ALA A 79 -0.53 2.79 -6.92
C ALA A 79 -0.42 2.20 -5.50
N ALA A 80 -0.19 3.04 -4.48
CA ALA A 80 -0.19 2.61 -3.09
C ALA A 80 -1.57 2.09 -2.65
N GLY A 81 -2.65 2.72 -3.10
CA GLY A 81 -4.02 2.27 -2.85
C GLY A 81 -4.30 0.88 -3.45
N GLN A 82 -3.85 0.65 -4.68
CA GLN A 82 -3.98 -0.66 -5.34
C GLN A 82 -3.19 -1.76 -4.59
N ALA A 83 -1.95 -1.47 -4.19
CA ALA A 83 -1.15 -2.41 -3.41
C ALA A 83 -1.78 -2.75 -2.05
N LEU A 84 -2.36 -1.76 -1.36
CA LEU A 84 -3.09 -2.01 -0.11
C LEU A 84 -4.36 -2.84 -0.32
N ALA A 85 -5.07 -2.63 -1.43
CA ALA A 85 -6.24 -3.44 -1.77
C ALA A 85 -5.85 -4.91 -2.04
N GLU A 86 -4.73 -5.14 -2.73
CA GLU A 86 -4.19 -6.49 -2.95
C GLU A 86 -3.79 -7.15 -1.63
N ILE A 87 -3.09 -6.43 -0.74
CA ILE A 87 -2.78 -6.92 0.61
C ILE A 87 -4.05 -7.31 1.36
N GLY A 88 -5.09 -6.48 1.31
CA GLY A 88 -6.38 -6.78 1.93
C GLY A 88 -7.03 -8.06 1.39
N TYR A 89 -6.98 -8.27 0.08
CA TYR A 89 -7.49 -9.49 -0.56
C TYR A 89 -6.71 -10.74 -0.12
N VAL A 90 -5.38 -10.66 -0.13
CA VAL A 90 -4.49 -11.76 0.30
C VAL A 90 -4.72 -12.08 1.77
N SER A 91 -4.81 -11.08 2.66
CA SER A 91 -5.09 -11.28 4.08
C SER A 91 -6.44 -11.97 4.32
N LYS A 92 -7.48 -11.60 3.56
CA LYS A 92 -8.80 -12.27 3.66
C LYS A 92 -8.73 -13.72 3.20
N THR A 93 -8.01 -13.99 2.12
CA THR A 93 -7.80 -15.35 1.62
C THR A 93 -7.04 -16.20 2.63
N LEU A 94 -5.98 -15.64 3.23
CA LEU A 94 -5.20 -16.30 4.27
C LEU A 94 -6.05 -16.62 5.51
N ALA A 95 -6.92 -15.70 5.93
CA ALA A 95 -7.84 -15.97 7.05
C ALA A 95 -8.79 -17.14 6.75
N GLY A 96 -9.27 -17.26 5.51
CA GLY A 96 -10.07 -18.42 5.06
C GLY A 96 -9.27 -19.72 5.16
N LEU A 97 -8.05 -19.75 4.62
CA LEU A 97 -7.18 -20.92 4.69
C LEU A 97 -6.85 -21.34 6.13
N ILE A 98 -6.66 -20.39 7.04
CA ILE A 98 -6.44 -20.68 8.47
C ILE A 98 -7.67 -21.34 9.09
N ALA A 99 -8.88 -20.87 8.75
CA ALA A 99 -10.12 -21.49 9.22
C ALA A 99 -10.27 -22.92 8.71
N ASP A 100 -9.95 -23.17 7.44
CA ASP A 100 -9.98 -24.51 6.85
C ASP A 100 -8.96 -25.45 7.52
N ILE A 101 -7.73 -24.99 7.75
CA ILE A 101 -6.69 -25.75 8.47
C ILE A 101 -7.15 -26.08 9.89
N SER A 102 -7.77 -25.13 10.58
CA SER A 102 -8.29 -25.35 11.94
C SER A 102 -9.38 -26.42 11.95
N SER A 103 -10.33 -26.36 11.01
CA SER A 103 -11.39 -27.37 10.86
C SER A 103 -10.83 -28.76 10.51
N ALA A 104 -9.85 -28.82 9.60
CA ALA A 104 -9.18 -30.06 9.24
C ALA A 104 -8.43 -30.67 10.44
N THR A 105 -7.76 -29.82 11.22
CA THR A 105 -7.02 -30.23 12.43
C THR A 105 -7.96 -30.79 13.50
N GLN A 106 -9.14 -30.17 13.69
CA GLN A 106 -10.17 -30.69 14.59
C GLN A 106 -10.67 -32.07 14.16
N SER A 107 -10.96 -32.24 12.86
CA SER A 107 -11.38 -33.54 12.29
C SER A 107 -10.29 -34.61 12.43
N GLN A 108 -9.03 -34.22 12.27
CA GLN A 108 -7.87 -35.09 12.46
C GLN A 108 -7.74 -35.54 13.92
N ALA A 109 -7.97 -34.65 14.89
CA ALA A 109 -7.93 -34.97 16.31
C ALA A 109 -9.01 -36.01 16.68
N GLU A 110 -10.24 -35.83 16.19
CA GLU A 110 -11.34 -36.78 16.38
C GLU A 110 -11.03 -38.15 15.77
N SER A 111 -10.49 -38.16 14.55
CA SER A 111 -10.06 -39.41 13.89
C SER A 111 -8.95 -40.11 14.67
N THR A 112 -8.01 -39.34 15.23
CA THR A 112 -6.91 -39.87 16.05
C THR A 112 -7.43 -40.48 17.35
N ALA A 113 -8.42 -39.86 17.99
CA ALA A 113 -9.06 -40.40 19.18
C ALA A 113 -9.72 -41.76 18.89
N LYS A 114 -10.42 -41.87 17.75
CA LYS A 114 -11.03 -43.14 17.32
C LYS A 114 -10.00 -44.23 17.02
N VAL A 115 -8.85 -43.86 16.45
CA VAL A 115 -7.73 -44.80 16.25
C VAL A 115 -7.20 -45.30 17.59
N ALA A 116 -7.05 -44.42 18.59
CA ALA A 116 -6.60 -44.81 19.92
C ALA A 116 -7.58 -45.79 20.60
N GLU A 117 -8.89 -45.55 20.47
CA GLU A 117 -9.93 -46.47 20.95
C GLU A 117 -9.83 -47.84 20.27
N THR A 118 -9.70 -47.85 18.94
CA THR A 118 -9.54 -49.09 18.16
C THR A 118 -8.29 -49.87 18.59
N MET A 119 -7.19 -49.19 18.92
CA MET A 119 -5.98 -49.83 19.43
C MET A 119 -6.17 -50.45 20.81
N GLN A 120 -7.01 -49.85 21.66
CA GLN A 120 -7.37 -50.42 22.95
C GLN A 120 -8.19 -51.71 22.78
N ASP A 121 -9.12 -51.74 21.84
CA ASP A 121 -9.88 -52.94 21.49
C ASP A 121 -8.99 -54.07 20.96
N ILE A 122 -8.07 -53.74 20.05
CA ILE A 122 -7.08 -54.70 19.53
C ILE A 122 -6.24 -55.29 20.67
N LYS A 123 -5.82 -54.47 21.63
CA LYS A 123 -5.09 -54.93 22.82
C LYS A 123 -5.92 -55.90 23.65
N ALA A 124 -7.21 -55.60 23.88
CA ALA A 124 -8.11 -56.48 24.62
C ALA A 124 -8.32 -57.83 23.91
N ILE A 125 -8.58 -57.81 22.60
CA ILE A 125 -8.73 -59.02 21.78
C ILE A 125 -7.45 -59.85 21.77
N SER A 126 -6.28 -59.21 21.67
CA SER A 126 -4.98 -59.89 21.72
C SER A 126 -4.75 -60.59 23.06
N ALA A 127 -5.11 -59.94 24.18
CA ALA A 127 -5.01 -60.55 25.50
C ALA A 127 -5.96 -61.76 25.65
N GLN A 128 -7.21 -61.64 25.19
CA GLN A 128 -8.17 -62.73 25.17
C GLN A 128 -7.68 -63.91 24.31
N THR A 129 -7.12 -63.63 23.14
CA THR A 129 -6.57 -64.65 22.23
C THR A 129 -5.40 -65.39 22.86
N SER A 130 -4.50 -64.67 23.54
CA SER A 130 -3.38 -65.27 24.28
C SER A 130 -3.89 -66.21 25.39
N SER A 131 -4.88 -65.75 26.17
CA SER A 131 -5.50 -66.58 27.22
C SER A 131 -6.19 -67.83 26.66
N GLY A 132 -6.96 -67.71 25.57
CA GLY A 132 -7.58 -68.86 24.91
C GLY A 132 -6.57 -69.86 24.33
N THR A 133 -5.43 -69.36 23.83
CA THR A 133 -4.32 -70.20 23.36
C THR A 133 -3.70 -70.99 24.52
N GLN A 134 -3.48 -70.34 25.66
CA GLN A 134 -2.97 -71.00 26.87
C GLN A 134 -3.92 -72.12 27.34
N GLN A 135 -5.22 -71.85 27.39
CA GLN A 135 -6.23 -72.84 27.78
C GLN A 135 -6.31 -74.01 26.78
N THR A 136 -6.11 -73.73 25.49
CA THR A 136 -6.02 -74.76 24.45
C THR A 136 -4.79 -75.64 24.64
N ALA A 137 -3.63 -75.05 24.94
CA ALA A 137 -2.40 -75.79 25.21
C ALA A 137 -2.54 -76.72 26.44
N GLU A 138 -3.20 -76.25 27.50
CA GLU A 138 -3.52 -77.06 28.69
C GLU A 138 -4.42 -78.24 28.33
N SER A 139 -5.49 -78.00 27.57
CA SER A 139 -6.42 -79.04 27.11
C SER A 139 -5.72 -80.10 26.24
N ILE A 140 -4.80 -79.68 25.37
CA ILE A 140 -3.94 -80.59 24.58
C ILE A 140 -3.03 -81.41 25.50
N GLY A 141 -2.47 -80.80 26.55
CA GLY A 141 -1.70 -81.49 27.58
C GLY A 141 -2.50 -82.59 28.28
N SER A 142 -3.73 -82.28 28.71
CA SER A 142 -4.63 -83.25 29.33
C SER A 142 -5.04 -84.38 28.37
N MET A 143 -5.33 -84.06 27.10
CA MET A 143 -5.62 -85.08 26.08
C MET A 143 -4.43 -86.02 25.84
N LYS A 144 -3.21 -85.48 25.81
CA LYS A 144 -1.99 -86.30 25.71
C LYS A 144 -1.87 -87.27 26.88
N GLN A 145 -2.14 -86.80 28.11
CA GLN A 145 -2.12 -87.66 29.30
C GLN A 145 -3.17 -88.77 29.20
N LEU A 146 -4.43 -88.42 28.88
CA LEU A 146 -5.50 -89.39 28.74
C LEU A 146 -5.19 -90.45 27.66
N ALA A 147 -4.60 -90.04 26.54
CA ALA A 147 -4.18 -90.96 25.49
C ALA A 147 -3.06 -91.91 25.95
N GLN A 148 -2.13 -91.45 26.80
CA GLN A 148 -1.11 -92.31 27.42
C GLN A 148 -1.73 -93.32 28.40
N ASP A 149 -2.67 -92.88 29.23
CA ASP A 149 -3.37 -93.73 30.19
C ASP A 149 -4.18 -94.81 29.48
N LEU A 150 -4.92 -94.46 28.42
CA LEU A 150 -5.62 -95.39 27.53
C LEU A 150 -4.66 -96.41 26.90
N LYS A 151 -3.52 -95.95 26.36
CA LYS A 151 -2.50 -96.84 25.79
C LYS A 151 -1.96 -97.83 26.81
N SER A 152 -1.68 -97.37 28.03
CA SER A 152 -1.21 -98.21 29.14
C SER A 152 -2.26 -99.24 29.55
N SER A 153 -3.52 -98.82 29.68
CA SER A 153 -4.64 -99.70 30.01
C SER A 153 -4.82 -100.81 28.97
N VAL A 154 -4.78 -100.48 27.68
CA VAL A 154 -4.91 -101.47 26.59
C VAL A 154 -3.70 -102.40 26.49
N ALA A 155 -2.49 -101.95 26.86
CA ALA A 155 -1.31 -102.80 26.87
C ALA A 155 -1.44 -103.98 27.85
N GLY A 156 -2.16 -103.82 28.96
CA GLY A 156 -2.48 -104.92 29.89
C GLY A 156 -3.39 -106.00 29.30
N PHE A 157 -4.12 -105.71 28.22
CA PHE A 157 -4.99 -106.67 27.52
C PHE A 157 -4.31 -107.34 26.32
N LYS A 158 -3.08 -106.96 25.96
CA LYS A 158 -2.26 -107.72 25.01
C LYS A 158 -1.69 -108.97 25.69
N LEU A 159 -2.50 -110.03 25.73
CA LEU A 159 -2.10 -111.40 25.99
C LEU A 159 -2.40 -112.23 24.74
N ALA A 160 -1.41 -112.31 23.85
CA ALA A 160 -1.06 -113.40 22.94
C ALA A 160 0.22 -113.00 22.19
#